data_AF-A0A1H4I311-F1
#
_entry.id   AF-A0A1H4I311-F1
#
_cell.length_a   1.000
_cell.length_b   1.000
_cell.length_c   1.000
_cell.angle_alpha   90.00
_cell.angle_beta   90.00
_cell.angle_gamma   90.00
#
_symmetry.space_group_name_H-M   'P 1'
#
loop_
_entity.id
_entity.type
_entity.pdbx_description
1 polymer ?
#
loop_
_entity_poly.entity_id
_entity_poly.type
_entity_poly.pdbx_seq_one_letter_code
_entity_poly.pdbx_strand_id
1 'polypeptide(L)'
;MESSFYNKAKKIERSFKKSIRTGQHSFKTGLGRTITIIGITTSDIIFRVDSTETIHEINRLKFKQALAFVLFNRNVSRKDLEQFHSFNSHLMAILNAALSKNMSRILRLANRTLRLVIKGVRYYFSGMEFSAKDRLLVQSQGGKFILMSNYYLRGLSRDKLLETFRHCRDIGLHVIIDSGSFSVMRQANKSNPDKKINDICLKQYCELLISIKEYIMGYFNLDEDSNIEKSKRNLKYLSANVGFPPYPVWHQGFGWNELDNLVKSCKHQLIGIGGTVFMHSTPAKRKLFQEIFSKYGDQQGFHWLGGSSVLLNEFPFISTDSTGFNIGRRFRRLVPLNSPQIAAPSEMDSIDCIKYNIRQLVKLENNHHDHQYELPL
;
A
#
# COMPACT_ATOMS: atom_id res chain seq x y z
N MET A 1 7.76 15.97 3.84
CA MET A 1 7.28 15.14 2.70
C MET A 1 8.51 14.73 1.90
N GLU A 2 8.70 13.43 1.67
CA GLU A 2 9.93 12.90 1.05
C GLU A 2 10.22 13.55 -0.31
N SER A 3 11.49 13.90 -0.54
CA SER A 3 11.93 14.61 -1.75
C SER A 3 11.60 13.85 -3.03
N SER A 4 11.61 12.51 -3.00
CA SER A 4 11.38 11.68 -4.19
C SER A 4 9.94 11.77 -4.72
N PHE A 5 8.92 11.71 -3.85
CA PHE A 5 7.52 11.84 -4.23
C PHE A 5 7.18 13.25 -4.67
N TYR A 6 7.76 14.27 -4.02
CA TYR A 6 7.58 15.65 -4.42
C TYR A 6 8.22 15.93 -5.80
N ASN A 7 9.38 15.35 -6.09
CA ASN A 7 10.00 15.43 -7.41
C ASN A 7 9.17 14.71 -8.49
N LYS A 8 8.57 13.55 -8.18
CA LYS A 8 7.61 12.87 -9.08
C LYS A 8 6.37 13.75 -9.33
N ALA A 9 5.83 14.38 -8.28
CA ALA A 9 4.71 15.31 -8.39
C ALA A 9 5.03 16.51 -9.30
N LYS A 10 6.24 17.10 -9.20
CA LYS A 10 6.69 18.16 -10.13
C LYS A 10 6.68 17.69 -11.59
N LYS A 11 7.16 16.48 -11.87
CA LYS A 11 7.16 15.92 -13.23
C LYS A 11 5.74 15.74 -13.76
N ILE A 12 4.84 15.19 -12.94
CA ILE A 12 3.42 15.00 -13.30
C ILE A 12 2.73 16.34 -13.55
N GLU A 13 2.95 17.33 -12.68
CA GLU A 13 2.37 18.68 -12.83
C GLU A 13 2.85 19.38 -14.11
N ARG A 14 4.11 19.21 -14.49
CA ARG A 14 4.64 19.71 -15.78
C ARG A 14 3.97 19.04 -16.98
N SER A 15 3.82 17.71 -16.95
CA SER A 15 3.12 16.97 -18.00
C SER A 15 1.66 17.37 -18.11
N PHE A 16 0.98 17.54 -16.97
CA PHE A 16 -0.39 18.04 -16.91
C PHE A 16 -0.50 19.45 -17.51
N LYS A 17 0.40 20.37 -17.16
CA LYS A 17 0.43 21.71 -17.77
C LYS A 17 0.60 21.65 -19.30
N LYS A 18 1.41 20.71 -19.80
CA LYS A 18 1.56 20.47 -21.25
C LYS A 18 0.25 19.94 -21.86
N SER A 19 -0.44 19.00 -21.22
CA SER A 19 -1.70 18.44 -21.75
C SER A 19 -2.83 19.48 -21.79
N ILE A 20 -2.88 20.40 -20.83
CA ILE A 20 -3.80 21.54 -20.88
C ILE A 20 -3.49 22.40 -22.12
N ARG A 21 -2.22 22.74 -22.38
CA ARG A 21 -1.84 23.55 -23.55
C ARG A 21 -2.17 22.90 -24.90
N THR A 22 -2.23 21.58 -24.95
CA THR A 22 -2.52 20.82 -26.19
C THR A 22 -4.01 20.48 -26.35
N GLY A 23 -4.91 21.07 -25.55
CA GLY A 23 -6.36 21.02 -25.79
C GLY A 23 -7.19 20.23 -24.77
N GLN A 24 -6.59 19.57 -23.78
CA GLN A 24 -7.37 18.84 -22.77
C GLN A 24 -7.75 19.76 -21.61
N HIS A 25 -8.89 20.47 -21.71
CA HIS A 25 -9.28 21.48 -20.71
C HIS A 25 -10.36 21.02 -19.73
N SER A 26 -11.24 20.09 -20.13
CA SER A 26 -12.43 19.74 -19.35
C SER A 26 -12.36 18.35 -18.73
N PHE A 27 -12.75 18.24 -17.47
CA PHE A 27 -12.65 17.02 -16.66
C PHE A 27 -13.93 16.80 -15.84
N LYS A 28 -14.35 15.54 -15.70
CA LYS A 28 -15.48 15.19 -14.83
C LYS A 28 -15.00 14.90 -13.41
N THR A 29 -15.67 15.50 -12.44
CA THR A 29 -15.56 15.13 -11.03
C THR A 29 -16.17 13.74 -10.80
N GLY A 30 -15.83 13.09 -9.67
CA GLY A 30 -16.45 11.81 -9.31
C GLY A 30 -17.96 11.87 -9.03
N LEU A 31 -18.54 13.07 -8.97
CA LEU A 31 -19.99 13.30 -8.87
C LEU A 31 -20.62 13.70 -10.21
N GLY A 32 -19.87 13.65 -11.31
CA GLY A 32 -20.36 13.91 -12.67
C GLY A 32 -20.35 15.38 -13.11
N ARG A 33 -20.06 16.33 -12.20
CA ARG A 33 -19.89 17.75 -12.59
C ARG A 33 -18.65 17.93 -13.46
N THR A 34 -18.74 18.79 -14.46
CA THR A 34 -17.59 19.17 -15.31
C THR A 34 -16.88 20.37 -14.73
N ILE A 35 -15.55 20.29 -14.71
CA ILE A 35 -14.65 21.41 -14.44
C ILE A 35 -13.82 21.68 -15.68
N THR A 36 -13.58 22.94 -15.99
CA THR A 36 -12.77 23.36 -17.14
C THR A 36 -11.59 24.18 -16.65
N ILE A 37 -10.37 23.76 -16.97
CA ILE A 37 -9.14 24.50 -16.65
C ILE A 37 -9.02 25.66 -17.63
N ILE A 38 -9.18 26.88 -17.11
CA ILE A 38 -9.10 28.12 -17.90
C ILE A 38 -7.63 28.54 -18.08
N GLY A 39 -6.80 28.32 -17.06
CA GLY A 39 -5.41 28.76 -17.11
C GLY A 39 -4.55 28.13 -16.02
N ILE A 40 -3.24 28.08 -16.28
CA ILE A 40 -2.23 27.70 -15.28
C ILE A 40 -1.14 28.77 -15.27
N THR A 41 -1.12 29.57 -14.21
CA THR A 41 -0.16 30.66 -14.01
C THR A 41 1.14 30.14 -13.37
N THR A 42 2.01 31.05 -12.95
CA THR A 42 3.21 30.73 -12.17
C THR A 42 2.85 30.18 -10.78
N SER A 43 1.77 30.69 -10.17
CA SER A 43 1.35 30.40 -8.81
C SER A 43 0.13 29.48 -8.71
N ASP A 44 -0.78 29.49 -9.69
CA ASP A 44 -2.13 28.93 -9.52
C ASP A 44 -2.61 28.09 -10.73
N ILE A 45 -3.54 27.18 -10.45
CA ILE A 45 -4.37 26.47 -11.43
C ILE A 45 -5.76 27.06 -11.33
N ILE A 46 -6.22 27.71 -12.40
CA ILE A 46 -7.50 28.40 -12.47
C ILE A 46 -8.49 27.52 -13.21
N PHE A 47 -9.65 27.26 -12.61
CA PHE A 47 -10.68 26.41 -13.19
C PHE A 47 -12.07 26.96 -12.96
N ARG A 48 -12.97 26.64 -13.90
CA ARG A 48 -14.39 26.95 -13.84
C ARG A 48 -15.20 25.69 -13.55
N VAL A 49 -16.27 25.83 -12.79
CA VAL A 49 -17.28 24.79 -12.62
C VAL A 49 -18.45 25.08 -13.55
N ASP A 50 -18.57 24.31 -14.63
CA ASP A 50 -19.49 24.61 -15.74
C ASP A 50 -20.97 24.71 -15.29
N SER A 51 -21.40 23.97 -14.27
CA SER A 51 -22.79 24.05 -13.79
C SER A 51 -23.15 25.35 -13.07
N THR A 52 -22.15 26.11 -12.61
CA THR A 52 -22.36 27.34 -11.82
C THR A 52 -21.67 28.55 -12.43
N GLU A 53 -20.86 28.33 -13.47
CA GLU A 53 -19.94 29.32 -14.06
C GLU A 53 -18.96 29.96 -13.05
N THR A 54 -18.87 29.44 -11.81
CA THR A 54 -17.96 29.96 -10.79
C THR A 54 -16.50 29.61 -11.09
N ILE A 55 -15.62 30.57 -10.87
CA ILE A 55 -14.17 30.45 -11.04
C ILE A 55 -13.53 30.19 -9.68
N HIS A 56 -12.59 29.24 -9.65
CA HIS A 56 -11.85 28.82 -8.48
C HIS A 56 -10.37 28.68 -8.82
N GLU A 57 -9.54 28.78 -7.79
CA GLU A 57 -8.09 28.73 -7.93
C GLU A 57 -7.50 27.73 -6.95
N ILE A 58 -6.52 26.95 -7.41
CA ILE A 58 -5.71 26.09 -6.54
C ILE A 58 -4.26 26.52 -6.67
N ASN A 59 -3.67 26.91 -5.54
CA ASN A 59 -2.26 27.19 -5.45
C ASN A 59 -1.41 25.98 -5.89
N ARG A 60 -0.49 26.19 -6.83
CA ARG A 60 0.35 25.14 -7.44
C ARG A 60 1.28 24.48 -6.43
N LEU A 61 1.73 25.18 -5.40
CA LEU A 61 2.51 24.56 -4.33
C LEU A 61 1.64 23.56 -3.56
N LYS A 62 0.42 23.94 -3.17
CA LYS A 62 -0.55 23.06 -2.52
C LYS A 62 -0.96 21.89 -3.44
N PHE A 63 -1.15 22.13 -4.73
CA PHE A 63 -1.42 21.08 -5.71
C PHE A 63 -0.29 20.05 -5.80
N LYS A 64 0.98 20.50 -5.86
CA LYS A 64 2.14 19.58 -5.86
C LYS A 64 2.26 18.80 -4.56
N GLN A 65 1.97 19.44 -3.41
CA GLN A 65 1.93 18.75 -2.12
C GLN A 65 0.82 17.70 -2.09
N ALA A 66 -0.38 18.01 -2.59
CA ALA A 66 -1.48 17.06 -2.72
C ALA A 66 -1.13 15.89 -3.66
N LEU A 67 -0.53 16.17 -4.83
CA LEU A 67 -0.04 15.12 -5.74
C LEU A 67 0.96 14.19 -5.05
N ALA A 68 1.95 14.75 -4.37
CA ALA A 68 2.94 13.95 -3.66
C ALA A 68 2.33 13.15 -2.50
N PHE A 69 1.36 13.72 -1.79
CA PHE A 69 0.57 13.02 -0.77
C PHE A 69 -0.22 11.84 -1.35
N VAL A 70 -0.86 12.01 -2.51
CA VAL A 70 -1.59 10.93 -3.20
C VAL A 70 -0.65 9.85 -3.71
N LEU A 71 0.51 10.21 -4.29
CA LEU A 71 1.52 9.24 -4.71
C LEU A 71 2.07 8.44 -3.52
N PHE A 72 2.25 9.11 -2.37
CA PHE A 72 2.71 8.48 -1.15
C PHE A 72 1.66 7.55 -0.53
N ASN A 73 0.41 7.98 -0.36
CA ASN A 73 -0.61 7.17 0.34
C ASN A 73 -1.34 6.18 -0.58
N ARG A 74 -1.37 6.43 -1.89
CA ARG A 74 -2.00 5.62 -2.97
C ARG A 74 -3.51 5.43 -2.88
N ASN A 75 -4.13 5.56 -1.71
CA ASN A 75 -5.57 5.52 -1.53
C ASN A 75 -6.01 6.65 -0.60
N VAL A 76 -6.57 7.71 -1.18
CA VAL A 76 -6.80 8.98 -0.49
C VAL A 76 -8.27 9.38 -0.57
N SER A 77 -8.89 9.67 0.56
CA SER A 77 -10.26 10.16 0.63
C SER A 77 -10.36 11.66 0.37
N ARG A 78 -11.58 12.16 0.16
CA ARG A 78 -11.83 13.61 0.10
C ARG A 78 -11.41 14.33 1.40
N LYS A 79 -11.65 13.70 2.55
CA LYS A 79 -11.29 14.24 3.87
C LYS A 79 -9.78 14.44 3.99
N ASP A 80 -9.00 13.47 3.51
CA ASP A 80 -7.55 13.56 3.51
C ASP A 80 -7.02 14.73 2.65
N LEU A 81 -7.77 15.16 1.63
CA LEU A 81 -7.39 16.28 0.76
C LEU A 81 -7.76 17.66 1.30
N GLU A 82 -8.58 17.74 2.37
CA GLU A 82 -9.02 19.02 2.96
C GLU A 82 -7.86 19.87 3.46
N GLN A 83 -6.76 19.24 3.89
CA GLN A 83 -5.53 19.91 4.32
C GLN A 83 -4.84 20.72 3.21
N PHE A 84 -5.15 20.43 1.95
CA PHE A 84 -4.54 21.10 0.80
C PHE A 84 -5.46 22.13 0.16
N HIS A 85 -6.79 21.90 0.18
CA HIS A 85 -7.78 22.78 -0.43
C HIS A 85 -9.18 22.50 0.09
N SER A 86 -9.97 23.55 0.35
CA SER A 86 -11.36 23.46 0.83
C SER A 86 -12.29 22.78 -0.20
N PHE A 87 -12.09 23.05 -1.49
CA PHE A 87 -12.84 22.39 -2.57
C PHE A 87 -12.24 21.03 -2.93
N ASN A 88 -12.27 20.10 -1.99
CA ASN A 88 -11.60 18.79 -2.08
C ASN A 88 -12.12 17.89 -3.23
N SER A 89 -13.38 18.04 -3.67
CA SER A 89 -13.93 17.29 -4.81
C SER A 89 -13.37 17.76 -6.14
N HIS A 90 -13.19 19.07 -6.31
CA HIS A 90 -12.56 19.66 -7.50
C HIS A 90 -11.06 19.35 -7.52
N LEU A 91 -10.38 19.51 -6.37
CA LEU A 91 -8.98 19.11 -6.23
C LEU A 91 -8.79 17.63 -6.60
N MET A 92 -9.63 16.72 -6.08
CA MET A 92 -9.57 15.29 -6.43
C MET A 92 -9.71 15.05 -7.94
N ALA A 93 -10.62 15.77 -8.61
CA ALA A 93 -10.83 15.65 -10.05
C ALA A 93 -9.59 16.11 -10.85
N ILE A 94 -9.00 17.25 -10.46
CA ILE A 94 -7.80 17.80 -11.11
C ILE A 94 -6.57 16.90 -10.83
N LEU A 95 -6.45 16.34 -9.64
CA LEU A 95 -5.41 15.35 -9.31
C LEU A 95 -5.56 14.11 -10.18
N ASN A 96 -6.77 13.55 -10.30
CA ASN A 96 -7.04 12.40 -11.15
C ASN A 96 -6.78 12.70 -12.64
N ALA A 97 -7.09 13.92 -13.08
CA ALA A 97 -6.77 14.39 -14.43
C ALA A 97 -5.25 14.44 -14.67
N ALA A 98 -4.50 15.03 -13.74
CA ALA A 98 -3.04 15.12 -13.83
C ALA A 98 -2.35 13.76 -13.78
N LEU A 99 -2.87 12.82 -12.98
CA LEU A 99 -2.37 11.44 -12.91
C LEU A 99 -2.78 10.60 -14.13
N SER A 100 -3.75 11.05 -14.93
CA SER A 100 -4.37 10.31 -16.03
C SER A 100 -5.15 9.06 -15.60
N LYS A 101 -6.09 8.62 -16.45
CA LYS A 101 -6.88 7.39 -16.24
C LYS A 101 -6.03 6.11 -16.20
N ASN A 102 -4.79 6.15 -16.69
CA ASN A 102 -3.89 5.00 -16.67
C ASN A 102 -3.19 4.84 -15.32
N MET A 103 -2.88 5.92 -14.61
CA MET A 103 -2.21 5.84 -13.30
C MET A 103 -3.16 5.90 -12.12
N SER A 104 -4.37 6.46 -12.27
CA SER A 104 -5.32 6.56 -11.17
C SER A 104 -6.77 6.28 -11.58
N ARG A 105 -7.60 6.04 -10.56
CA ARG A 105 -9.05 5.93 -10.67
C ARG A 105 -9.74 6.51 -9.44
N ILE A 106 -10.99 6.92 -9.60
CA ILE A 106 -11.84 7.34 -8.48
C ILE A 106 -12.74 6.16 -8.12
N LEU A 107 -12.69 5.72 -6.87
CA LEU A 107 -13.61 4.74 -6.31
C LEU A 107 -14.78 5.47 -5.66
N ARG A 108 -15.97 4.89 -5.81
CA ARG A 108 -17.18 5.31 -5.10
C ARG A 108 -17.46 4.29 -4.00
N LEU A 109 -17.30 4.70 -2.74
CA LEU A 109 -17.55 3.84 -1.60
C LEU A 109 -19.05 3.56 -1.42
N ALA A 110 -19.41 2.57 -0.61
CA ALA A 110 -20.79 2.19 -0.34
C ALA A 110 -21.65 3.36 0.19
N ASN A 111 -21.05 4.24 1.01
CA ASN A 111 -21.71 5.46 1.52
C ASN A 111 -21.67 6.65 0.52
N ARG A 112 -21.37 6.39 -0.76
CA ARG A 112 -21.24 7.37 -1.86
C ARG A 112 -20.09 8.38 -1.72
N THR A 113 -19.24 8.26 -0.69
CA THR A 113 -18.00 9.05 -0.63
C THR A 113 -16.99 8.58 -1.68
N LEU A 114 -15.99 9.41 -1.96
CA LEU A 114 -15.04 9.18 -3.04
C LEU A 114 -13.63 8.98 -2.49
N ARG A 115 -12.87 8.09 -3.14
CA ARG A 115 -11.43 7.94 -2.94
C ARG A 115 -10.68 8.01 -4.26
N LEU A 116 -9.54 8.68 -4.27
CA LEU A 116 -8.59 8.67 -5.37
C LEU A 116 -7.56 7.58 -5.12
N VAL A 117 -7.44 6.66 -6.07
CA VAL A 117 -6.60 5.48 -5.98
C VAL A 117 -5.56 5.47 -7.09
N ILE A 118 -4.29 5.27 -6.75
CA ILE A 118 -3.19 5.03 -7.69
C ILE A 118 -3.15 3.54 -8.06
N LYS A 119 -3.14 3.25 -9.36
CA LYS A 119 -2.99 1.89 -9.90
C LYS A 119 -1.57 1.36 -9.76
N GLY A 120 -1.40 0.05 -9.85
CA GLY A 120 -0.13 -0.64 -9.58
C GLY A 120 -0.04 -1.09 -8.12
N VAL A 121 0.91 -1.98 -7.83
CA VAL A 121 1.01 -2.64 -6.53
C VAL A 121 2.24 -2.15 -5.79
N ARG A 122 2.05 -1.56 -4.60
CA ARG A 122 3.17 -1.27 -3.70
C ARG A 122 3.63 -2.54 -2.99
N TYR A 123 4.90 -2.88 -3.13
CA TYR A 123 5.49 -4.01 -2.44
C TYR A 123 6.14 -3.55 -1.13
N TYR A 124 5.72 -4.14 -0.01
CA TYR A 124 6.36 -3.99 1.29
C TYR A 124 7.33 -5.16 1.50
N PHE A 125 8.62 -4.86 1.56
CA PHE A 125 9.64 -5.88 1.79
C PHE A 125 9.63 -6.29 3.27
N SER A 126 9.38 -7.56 3.56
CA SER A 126 9.23 -8.08 4.93
C SER A 126 10.49 -8.83 5.42
N GLY A 127 10.63 -9.00 6.74
CA GLY A 127 11.62 -9.88 7.36
C GLY A 127 13.03 -9.30 7.50
N MET A 128 13.12 -8.02 7.88
CA MET A 128 14.39 -7.28 8.03
C MET A 128 14.48 -6.48 9.33
N GLU A 129 13.73 -6.88 10.36
CA GLU A 129 13.65 -6.23 11.67
C GLU A 129 15.05 -6.09 12.30
N PHE A 130 15.86 -7.16 12.24
CA PHE A 130 17.19 -7.20 12.85
C PHE A 130 18.35 -6.86 11.90
N SER A 131 18.11 -6.65 10.61
CA SER A 131 19.16 -6.52 9.59
C SER A 131 19.20 -5.12 8.99
N ALA A 132 20.07 -4.26 9.52
CA ALA A 132 20.35 -2.94 8.93
C ALA A 132 20.93 -3.06 7.52
N LYS A 133 21.75 -4.09 7.27
CA LYS A 133 22.33 -4.37 5.95
C LYS A 133 21.26 -4.69 4.91
N ASP A 134 20.25 -5.49 5.25
CA ASP A 134 19.16 -5.80 4.31
C ASP A 134 18.26 -4.60 4.05
N ARG A 135 18.03 -3.74 5.04
CA ARG A 135 17.34 -2.46 4.86
C ARG A 135 18.07 -1.54 3.89
N LEU A 136 19.38 -1.37 4.08
CA LEU A 136 20.24 -0.61 3.16
C LEU A 136 20.26 -1.22 1.75
N LEU A 137 20.29 -2.55 1.65
CA LEU A 137 20.22 -3.23 0.36
C LEU A 137 18.91 -2.89 -0.36
N VAL A 138 17.76 -3.05 0.31
CA VAL A 138 16.44 -2.71 -0.26
C VAL A 138 16.39 -1.25 -0.70
N GLN A 139 16.84 -0.34 0.15
CA GLN A 139 16.90 1.09 -0.15
C GLN A 139 17.76 1.39 -1.38
N SER A 140 18.96 0.81 -1.45
CA SER A 140 19.91 1.03 -2.57
C SER A 140 19.39 0.53 -3.91
N GLN A 141 18.45 -0.42 -3.91
CA GLN A 141 17.81 -0.96 -5.11
C GLN A 141 16.46 -0.29 -5.43
N GLY A 142 16.15 0.82 -4.74
CA GLY A 142 14.95 1.63 -4.98
C GLY A 142 13.71 1.21 -4.18
N GLY A 143 13.84 0.22 -3.29
CA GLY A 143 12.79 -0.14 -2.34
C GLY A 143 12.59 0.96 -1.30
N LYS A 144 11.33 1.28 -1.01
CA LYS A 144 10.97 2.37 -0.07
C LYS A 144 10.06 1.94 1.07
N PHE A 145 9.44 0.77 0.94
CA PHE A 145 8.36 0.34 1.79
C PHE A 145 8.69 -1.01 2.38
N ILE A 146 8.59 -1.13 3.70
CA ILE A 146 8.91 -2.36 4.41
C ILE A 146 7.80 -2.69 5.39
N LEU A 147 7.64 -3.99 5.66
CA LEU A 147 6.76 -4.48 6.71
C LEU A 147 7.61 -5.11 7.80
N MET A 148 7.32 -4.73 9.05
CA MET A 148 7.93 -5.33 10.23
C MET A 148 6.86 -6.06 11.05
N SER A 149 7.19 -7.25 11.53
CA SER A 149 6.27 -8.06 12.32
C SER A 149 6.49 -7.84 13.82
N ASN A 150 5.41 -7.53 14.54
CA ASN A 150 5.43 -7.40 15.99
C ASN A 150 5.92 -8.69 16.70
N TYR A 151 5.80 -9.86 16.07
CA TYR A 151 6.37 -11.11 16.57
C TYR A 151 7.87 -10.97 16.91
N TYR A 152 8.64 -10.27 16.07
CA TYR A 152 10.06 -10.04 16.26
C TYR A 152 10.32 -8.77 17.09
N LEU A 153 9.55 -7.70 16.85
CA LEU A 153 9.77 -6.41 17.51
C LEU A 153 9.52 -6.47 19.02
N ARG A 154 8.57 -7.27 19.49
CA ARG A 154 8.23 -7.39 20.92
C ARG A 154 9.37 -7.94 21.80
N GLY A 155 10.39 -8.54 21.20
CA GLY A 155 11.58 -9.03 21.90
C GLY A 155 12.71 -8.00 22.01
N LEU A 156 12.57 -6.84 21.39
CA LEU A 156 13.60 -5.79 21.42
C LEU A 156 13.48 -4.92 22.68
N SER A 157 14.62 -4.46 23.18
CA SER A 157 14.63 -3.36 24.14
C SER A 157 14.07 -2.09 23.49
N ARG A 158 13.53 -1.18 24.32
CA ARG A 158 12.99 0.10 23.84
C ARG A 158 14.01 0.87 23.00
N ASP A 159 15.26 0.90 23.43
CA ASP A 159 16.33 1.61 22.72
C ASP A 159 16.60 0.98 21.35
N LYS A 160 16.67 -0.36 21.27
CA LYS A 160 16.90 -1.04 20.01
C LYS A 160 15.73 -0.91 19.04
N LEU A 161 14.51 -0.90 19.57
CA LEU A 161 13.29 -0.63 18.81
C LEU A 161 13.37 0.76 18.17
N LEU A 162 13.60 1.81 18.98
CA LEU A 162 13.69 3.18 18.48
C LEU A 162 14.87 3.39 17.52
N GLU A 163 16.03 2.79 17.79
CA GLU A 163 17.18 2.79 16.88
C GLU A 163 16.80 2.22 15.50
N THR A 164 16.07 1.10 15.50
CA THR A 164 15.62 0.44 14.25
C THR A 164 14.71 1.36 13.43
N PHE A 165 13.72 2.00 14.05
CA PHE A 165 12.80 2.90 13.36
C PHE A 165 13.44 4.23 12.94
N ARG A 166 14.34 4.79 13.76
CA ARG A 166 15.15 5.96 13.38
C ARG A 166 15.98 5.65 12.15
N HIS A 167 16.68 4.52 12.16
CA HIS A 167 17.47 4.09 11.01
C HIS A 167 16.62 3.97 9.74
N CYS A 168 15.43 3.36 9.81
CA CYS A 168 14.50 3.31 8.67
C CYS A 168 14.17 4.72 8.14
N ARG A 169 13.81 5.64 9.04
CA ARG A 169 13.50 7.03 8.67
C ARG A 169 14.70 7.73 8.02
N ASP A 170 15.89 7.56 8.59
CA ASP A 170 17.11 8.26 8.16
C ASP A 170 17.54 7.83 6.74
N ILE A 171 17.30 6.57 6.37
CA ILE A 171 17.55 6.07 5.01
C ILE A 171 16.33 6.20 4.06
N GLY A 172 15.22 6.75 4.55
CA GLY A 172 14.01 7.00 3.75
C GLY A 172 13.12 5.78 3.51
N LEU A 173 13.19 4.75 4.35
CA LEU A 173 12.24 3.64 4.35
C LEU A 173 11.01 3.97 5.20
N HIS A 174 9.85 3.57 4.70
CA HIS A 174 8.57 3.73 5.38
C HIS A 174 8.00 2.38 5.81
N VAL A 175 7.47 2.34 7.03
CA VAL A 175 7.17 1.07 7.71
C VAL A 175 5.67 0.90 7.92
N ILE A 176 5.16 -0.30 7.65
CA ILE A 176 3.90 -0.78 8.21
C ILE A 176 4.15 -1.93 9.17
N ILE A 177 3.25 -2.13 10.13
CA ILE A 177 3.40 -3.18 11.15
C ILE A 177 2.39 -4.30 10.92
N ASP A 178 2.89 -5.53 10.86
CA ASP A 178 2.09 -6.73 10.98
C ASP A 178 1.97 -7.16 12.45
N SER A 179 0.82 -7.75 12.79
CA SER A 179 0.53 -8.22 14.16
C SER A 179 1.47 -9.35 14.58
N GLY A 180 1.91 -10.17 13.62
CA GLY A 180 2.73 -11.35 13.84
C GLY A 180 1.96 -12.61 14.19
N SER A 181 0.61 -12.61 14.13
CA SER A 181 -0.23 -13.79 14.38
C SER A 181 0.21 -14.99 13.55
N PHE A 182 0.45 -14.79 12.25
CA PHE A 182 0.92 -15.85 11.36
C PHE A 182 2.27 -16.45 11.78
N SER A 183 3.20 -15.62 12.28
CA SER A 183 4.52 -16.08 12.73
C SER A 183 4.43 -16.93 14.00
N VAL A 184 3.57 -16.55 14.95
CA VAL A 184 3.28 -17.36 16.15
C VAL A 184 2.73 -18.72 15.75
N MET A 185 1.69 -18.74 14.92
CA MET A 185 1.05 -19.98 14.47
C MET A 185 2.03 -20.88 13.70
N ARG A 186 2.83 -20.32 12.78
CA ARG A 186 3.83 -21.09 12.03
C ARG A 186 4.88 -21.72 12.96
N GLN A 187 5.30 -21.00 14.00
CA GLN A 187 6.25 -21.53 14.97
C GLN A 187 5.61 -22.60 15.85
N ALA A 188 4.33 -22.47 16.22
CA ALA A 188 3.59 -23.47 16.99
C ALA A 188 3.51 -24.80 16.25
N ASN A 189 3.25 -24.76 14.94
CA ASN A 189 3.21 -25.95 14.10
C ASN A 189 4.59 -26.60 13.86
N LYS A 190 5.69 -25.89 14.15
CA LYS A 190 7.07 -26.39 13.98
C LYS A 190 7.74 -26.82 15.27
N SER A 191 7.24 -26.39 16.41
CA SER A 191 7.93 -26.55 17.69
C SER A 191 7.65 -27.91 18.29
N ASN A 192 8.65 -28.45 18.99
CA ASN A 192 8.46 -29.56 19.93
C ASN A 192 7.33 -29.16 20.91
N PRO A 193 6.36 -30.03 21.24
CA PRO A 193 5.22 -29.68 22.11
C PRO A 193 5.60 -29.03 23.44
N ASP A 194 6.84 -29.21 23.92
CA ASP A 194 7.36 -28.62 25.15
C ASP A 194 7.81 -27.16 25.04
N LYS A 195 8.01 -26.62 23.82
CA LYS A 195 8.48 -25.24 23.64
C LYS A 195 7.29 -24.29 23.55
N LYS A 196 6.85 -23.80 24.71
CA LYS A 196 5.75 -22.83 24.83
C LYS A 196 6.09 -21.54 24.08
N ILE A 197 5.36 -21.26 23.00
CA ILE A 197 5.44 -19.98 22.30
C ILE A 197 4.44 -19.04 22.96
N ASN A 198 4.92 -17.87 23.39
CA ASN A 198 4.03 -16.87 23.96
C ASN A 198 3.18 -16.24 22.87
N ASP A 199 1.86 -16.31 23.04
CA ASP A 199 0.89 -15.57 22.24
C ASP A 199 1.19 -14.07 22.25
N ILE A 200 0.68 -13.35 21.25
CA ILE A 200 0.79 -11.90 21.21
C ILE A 200 -0.25 -11.30 22.15
N CYS A 201 0.20 -10.59 23.20
CA CYS A 201 -0.67 -9.82 24.05
C CYS A 201 -1.14 -8.56 23.33
N LEU A 202 -2.47 -8.39 23.22
CA LEU A 202 -3.08 -7.21 22.59
C LEU A 202 -2.65 -5.89 23.23
N LYS A 203 -2.54 -5.85 24.56
CA LYS A 203 -2.12 -4.63 25.30
C LYS A 203 -0.68 -4.26 24.96
N GLN A 204 0.23 -5.23 25.01
CA GLN A 204 1.64 -5.02 24.65
C GLN A 204 1.79 -4.60 23.18
N TYR A 205 1.01 -5.19 22.27
CA TYR A 205 1.01 -4.77 20.87
C TYR A 205 0.53 -3.32 20.73
N CYS A 206 -0.52 -2.93 21.45
CA CYS A 206 -1.01 -1.56 21.46
C CYS A 206 0.03 -0.56 22.02
N GLU A 207 0.68 -0.89 23.13
CA GLU A 207 1.75 -0.09 23.73
C GLU A 207 2.94 0.08 22.77
N LEU A 208 3.34 -1.01 22.10
CA LEU A 208 4.37 -0.98 21.07
C LEU A 208 3.99 0.00 19.95
N LEU A 209 2.78 -0.14 19.39
CA LEU A 209 2.29 0.74 18.32
C LEU A 209 2.27 2.22 18.74
N ILE A 210 1.81 2.52 19.95
CA ILE A 210 1.80 3.89 20.50
C ILE A 210 3.24 4.44 20.57
N SER A 211 4.20 3.62 21.00
CA SER A 211 5.59 4.05 21.17
C SER A 211 6.32 4.37 19.85
N ILE A 212 5.84 3.82 18.73
CA ILE A 212 6.45 3.99 17.39
C ILE A 212 5.55 4.72 16.40
N LYS A 213 4.39 5.24 16.83
CA LYS A 213 3.35 5.79 15.94
C LYS A 213 3.86 6.88 14.97
N GLU A 214 4.87 7.64 15.38
CA GLU A 214 5.48 8.71 14.56
C GLU A 214 6.40 8.18 13.44
N TYR A 215 6.76 6.89 13.49
CA TYR A 215 7.68 6.24 12.55
C TYR A 215 6.98 5.31 11.56
N ILE A 216 5.69 5.05 11.73
CA ILE A 216 4.94 4.07 10.92
C ILE A 216 3.84 4.73 10.10
N MET A 217 3.56 4.14 8.94
CA MET A 217 2.46 4.57 8.06
C MET A 217 1.11 3.96 8.43
N GLY A 218 1.14 2.80 9.08
CA GLY A 218 -0.02 1.92 9.18
C GLY A 218 0.32 0.65 9.94
N TYR A 219 -0.72 -0.08 10.36
CA TYR A 219 -0.56 -1.38 10.99
C TYR A 219 -1.80 -2.25 10.78
N PHE A 220 -1.61 -3.56 10.75
CA PHE A 220 -2.71 -4.53 10.72
C PHE A 220 -3.21 -4.83 12.14
N ASN A 221 -4.52 -5.10 12.28
CA ASN A 221 -5.04 -5.55 13.56
C ASN A 221 -4.47 -6.93 13.94
N LEU A 222 -4.48 -7.23 15.24
CA LEU A 222 -4.25 -8.59 15.71
C LEU A 222 -5.47 -9.44 15.36
N ASP A 223 -5.35 -10.22 14.30
CA ASP A 223 -6.36 -11.16 13.82
C ASP A 223 -6.12 -12.56 14.40
N GLU A 224 -7.22 -13.31 14.49
CA GLU A 224 -7.24 -14.70 14.93
C GLU A 224 -7.98 -15.54 13.90
N ASP A 225 -7.23 -16.36 13.17
CA ASP A 225 -7.69 -17.16 12.03
C ASP A 225 -8.99 -17.95 12.30
N SER A 226 -9.22 -18.38 13.55
CA SER A 226 -10.39 -19.17 13.94
C SER A 226 -11.40 -18.43 14.84
N ASN A 227 -11.14 -17.17 15.23
CA ASN A 227 -11.99 -16.42 16.15
C ASN A 227 -12.30 -15.01 15.64
N ILE A 228 -13.38 -14.91 14.88
CA ILE A 228 -13.82 -13.64 14.31
C ILE A 228 -14.20 -12.61 15.38
N GLU A 229 -14.89 -13.03 16.44
CA GLU A 229 -15.33 -12.12 17.50
C GLU A 229 -14.15 -11.56 18.31
N LYS A 230 -13.10 -12.36 18.50
CA LYS A 230 -11.84 -11.87 19.08
C LYS A 230 -11.14 -10.91 18.12
N SER A 231 -11.09 -11.22 16.81
CA SER A 231 -10.54 -10.31 15.79
C SER A 231 -11.27 -8.95 15.77
N LYS A 232 -12.61 -8.94 15.84
CA LYS A 232 -13.42 -7.72 15.92
C LYS A 232 -13.16 -6.93 17.20
N ARG A 233 -13.05 -7.61 18.35
CA ARG A 233 -12.70 -6.97 19.63
C ARG A 233 -11.31 -6.34 19.58
N ASN A 234 -10.33 -7.05 19.02
CA ASN A 234 -8.96 -6.54 18.83
C ASN A 234 -8.95 -5.31 17.92
N LEU A 235 -9.65 -5.35 16.78
CA LEU A 235 -9.80 -4.22 15.86
C LEU A 235 -10.42 -3.00 16.54
N LYS A 236 -11.50 -3.18 17.32
CA LYS A 236 -12.17 -2.10 18.07
C LYS A 236 -11.24 -1.51 19.13
N TYR A 237 -10.56 -2.36 19.89
CA TYR A 237 -9.63 -1.94 20.94
C TYR A 237 -8.48 -1.11 20.35
N LEU A 238 -7.81 -1.59 19.30
CA LEU A 238 -6.70 -0.88 18.67
C LEU A 238 -7.15 0.45 18.04
N SER A 239 -8.32 0.47 17.38
CA SER A 239 -8.88 1.70 16.81
C SER A 239 -9.12 2.78 17.85
N ALA A 240 -9.46 2.40 19.09
CA ALA A 240 -9.75 3.34 20.17
C ALA A 240 -8.48 3.86 20.87
N ASN A 241 -7.39 3.09 20.87
CA ASN A 241 -6.24 3.36 21.76
C ASN A 241 -4.96 3.83 21.05
N VAL A 242 -4.73 3.50 19.78
CA VAL A 242 -3.45 3.84 19.10
C VAL A 242 -3.43 5.27 18.55
N GLY A 243 -4.60 5.84 18.26
CA GLY A 243 -4.76 7.21 17.73
C GLY A 243 -5.00 7.28 16.22
N PHE A 244 -4.90 6.17 15.49
CA PHE A 244 -5.34 6.04 14.10
C PHE A 244 -5.81 4.59 13.85
N PRO A 245 -6.73 4.35 12.88
CA PRO A 245 -7.37 3.05 12.75
C PRO A 245 -6.44 1.99 12.13
N PRO A 246 -6.56 0.71 12.51
CA PRO A 246 -5.83 -0.38 11.87
C PRO A 246 -6.34 -0.64 10.46
N TYR A 247 -5.51 -1.32 9.67
CA TYR A 247 -5.94 -2.07 8.51
C TYR A 247 -6.56 -3.40 8.98
N PRO A 248 -7.87 -3.62 8.79
CA PRO A 248 -8.49 -4.88 9.17
C PRO A 248 -7.99 -6.00 8.25
N VAL A 249 -7.78 -7.18 8.82
CA VAL A 249 -7.47 -8.41 8.09
C VAL A 249 -8.75 -9.24 7.97
N TRP A 250 -9.08 -9.64 6.75
CA TRP A 250 -10.15 -10.57 6.44
C TRP A 250 -9.58 -11.88 5.90
N HIS A 251 -10.18 -12.99 6.34
CA HIS A 251 -9.88 -14.35 5.88
C HIS A 251 -11.13 -14.95 5.24
N GLN A 252 -10.96 -15.81 4.23
CA GLN A 252 -12.08 -16.49 3.59
C GLN A 252 -12.97 -17.24 4.59
N GLY A 253 -12.38 -17.84 5.63
CA GLY A 253 -13.10 -18.55 6.69
C GLY A 253 -14.04 -17.69 7.53
N PHE A 254 -13.90 -16.36 7.53
CA PHE A 254 -14.83 -15.45 8.21
C PHE A 254 -16.14 -15.25 7.44
N GLY A 255 -16.19 -15.69 6.18
CA GLY A 255 -17.37 -15.54 5.33
C GLY A 255 -17.49 -14.17 4.65
N TRP A 256 -18.27 -14.14 3.59
CA TRP A 256 -18.44 -12.96 2.74
C TRP A 256 -19.19 -11.81 3.41
N ASN A 257 -20.12 -12.10 4.32
CA ASN A 257 -20.86 -11.08 5.06
C ASN A 257 -19.93 -10.16 5.86
N GLU A 258 -18.82 -10.72 6.35
CA GLU A 258 -17.85 -9.97 7.15
C GLU A 258 -16.97 -9.06 6.29
N LEU A 259 -16.58 -9.54 5.11
CA LEU A 259 -15.94 -8.67 4.13
C LEU A 259 -16.88 -7.55 3.68
N ASP A 260 -18.15 -7.87 3.42
CA ASP A 260 -19.17 -6.91 3.04
C ASP A 260 -19.36 -5.83 4.11
N ASN A 261 -19.41 -6.22 5.40
CA ASN A 261 -19.47 -5.29 6.52
C ASN A 261 -18.24 -4.37 6.57
N LEU A 262 -17.04 -4.90 6.39
CA LEU A 262 -15.81 -4.10 6.38
C LEU A 262 -15.81 -3.09 5.21
N VAL A 263 -16.20 -3.51 4.00
CA VAL A 263 -16.29 -2.64 2.82
C VAL A 263 -17.36 -1.56 3.02
N LYS A 264 -18.56 -1.95 3.47
CA LYS A 264 -19.68 -1.02 3.70
C LYS A 264 -19.41 -0.02 4.81
N SER A 265 -18.57 -0.36 5.79
CA SER A 265 -18.18 0.57 6.86
C SER A 265 -17.53 1.85 6.31
N CYS A 266 -16.86 1.78 5.15
CA CYS A 266 -16.11 2.88 4.52
C CYS A 266 -14.99 3.49 5.39
N LYS A 267 -14.67 2.90 6.55
CA LYS A 267 -13.72 3.45 7.54
C LYS A 267 -12.26 3.19 7.19
N HIS A 268 -11.98 2.10 6.47
CA HIS A 268 -10.62 1.60 6.30
C HIS A 268 -10.07 1.94 4.92
N GLN A 269 -8.91 2.60 4.86
CA GLN A 269 -8.22 2.88 3.60
C GLN A 269 -7.77 1.60 2.90
N LEU A 270 -7.50 0.54 3.66
CA LEU A 270 -6.95 -0.71 3.16
C LEU A 270 -7.53 -1.86 3.97
N ILE A 271 -7.86 -2.96 3.31
CA ILE A 271 -8.23 -4.23 3.96
C ILE A 271 -7.18 -5.27 3.56
N GLY A 272 -6.60 -5.95 4.55
CA GLY A 272 -5.69 -7.08 4.34
C GLY A 272 -6.47 -8.35 3.98
N ILE A 273 -6.02 -9.07 2.97
CA ILE A 273 -6.51 -10.41 2.61
C ILE A 273 -5.51 -11.42 3.19
N GLY A 274 -5.90 -12.04 4.30
CA GLY A 274 -5.15 -13.07 5.02
C GLY A 274 -5.48 -14.50 4.57
N GLY A 275 -4.81 -15.49 5.17
CA GLY A 275 -5.15 -16.91 5.03
C GLY A 275 -4.82 -17.54 3.67
N THR A 276 -4.47 -16.75 2.67
CA THR A 276 -4.14 -17.25 1.31
C THR A 276 -2.90 -18.14 1.28
N VAL A 277 -2.06 -18.11 2.31
CA VAL A 277 -0.89 -18.99 2.45
C VAL A 277 -1.27 -20.47 2.59
N PHE A 278 -2.44 -20.77 3.15
CA PHE A 278 -2.95 -22.13 3.28
C PHE A 278 -3.61 -22.64 2.00
N MET A 279 -3.81 -21.77 1.00
CA MET A 279 -4.35 -22.19 -0.28
C MET A 279 -3.22 -22.81 -1.11
N HIS A 280 -3.31 -24.13 -1.31
CA HIS A 280 -2.24 -24.95 -1.92
C HIS A 280 -1.97 -24.66 -3.40
N SER A 281 -2.89 -24.01 -4.13
CA SER A 281 -2.76 -23.84 -5.58
C SER A 281 -3.01 -22.40 -6.03
N THR A 282 -2.23 -21.96 -7.03
CA THR A 282 -2.42 -20.66 -7.71
C THR A 282 -3.83 -20.51 -8.29
N PRO A 283 -4.45 -21.53 -8.92
CA PRO A 283 -5.83 -21.45 -9.37
C PRO A 283 -6.84 -21.13 -8.26
N ALA A 284 -6.69 -21.73 -7.07
CA ALA A 284 -7.59 -21.45 -5.95
C ALA A 284 -7.48 -19.98 -5.48
N LYS A 285 -6.25 -19.47 -5.35
CA LYS A 285 -6.00 -18.05 -5.02
C LYS A 285 -6.57 -17.12 -6.09
N ARG A 286 -6.36 -17.45 -7.37
CA ARG A 286 -6.89 -16.70 -8.50
C ARG A 286 -8.42 -16.62 -8.46
N LYS A 287 -9.10 -17.75 -8.21
CA LYS A 287 -10.56 -17.79 -8.06
C LYS A 287 -11.04 -16.89 -6.91
N LEU A 288 -10.41 -16.98 -5.74
CA LEU A 288 -10.73 -16.11 -4.60
C LEU A 288 -10.57 -14.63 -4.97
N PHE A 289 -9.46 -14.26 -5.60
CA PHE A 289 -9.23 -12.87 -6.00
C PHE A 289 -10.21 -12.40 -7.07
N GLN A 290 -10.56 -13.22 -8.06
CA GLN A 290 -11.62 -12.93 -9.03
C GLN A 290 -12.95 -12.61 -8.33
N GLU A 291 -13.34 -13.41 -7.34
CA GLU A 291 -14.56 -13.18 -6.55
C GLU A 291 -14.48 -11.89 -5.72
N ILE A 292 -13.33 -11.59 -5.08
CA ILE A 292 -13.15 -10.35 -4.30
C ILE A 292 -13.22 -9.12 -5.20
N PHE A 293 -12.46 -9.11 -6.29
CA PHE A 293 -12.31 -7.92 -7.14
C PHE A 293 -13.53 -7.69 -8.02
N SER A 294 -14.24 -8.73 -8.46
CA SER A 294 -15.53 -8.57 -9.16
C SER A 294 -16.60 -7.93 -8.26
N LYS A 295 -16.63 -8.28 -6.97
CA LYS A 295 -17.62 -7.75 -6.01
C LYS A 295 -17.25 -6.37 -5.45
N TYR A 296 -15.98 -6.17 -5.11
CA TYR A 296 -15.54 -5.03 -4.28
C TYR A 296 -14.41 -4.20 -4.88
N GLY A 297 -13.86 -4.61 -6.02
CA GLY A 297 -12.67 -3.97 -6.62
C GLY A 297 -12.86 -2.51 -7.00
N ASP A 298 -14.10 -2.05 -7.20
CA ASP A 298 -14.44 -0.66 -7.49
C ASP A 298 -14.86 0.16 -6.25
N GLN A 299 -14.85 -0.46 -5.07
CA GLN A 299 -15.30 0.16 -3.82
C GLN A 299 -14.20 0.19 -2.76
N GLN A 300 -13.26 -0.76 -2.76
CA GLN A 300 -12.27 -0.88 -1.69
C GLN A 300 -10.89 -1.27 -2.21
N GLY A 301 -9.86 -0.70 -1.58
CA GLY A 301 -8.47 -1.07 -1.80
C GLY A 301 -8.07 -2.26 -0.94
N PHE A 302 -7.37 -3.22 -1.53
CA PHE A 302 -6.92 -4.44 -0.86
C PHE A 302 -5.41 -4.54 -0.77
N HIS A 303 -4.94 -5.10 0.34
CA HIS A 303 -3.58 -5.54 0.55
C HIS A 303 -3.52 -7.06 0.55
N TRP A 304 -2.64 -7.66 -0.24
CA TRP A 304 -2.42 -9.10 -0.17
C TRP A 304 -1.31 -9.43 0.83
N LEU A 305 -1.69 -10.01 1.97
CA LEU A 305 -0.73 -10.45 2.98
C LEU A 305 0.07 -11.66 2.47
N GLY A 306 1.41 -11.55 2.49
CA GLY A 306 2.30 -12.62 2.06
C GLY A 306 2.32 -12.88 0.53
N GLY A 307 1.88 -11.93 -0.29
CA GLY A 307 1.79 -12.07 -1.75
C GLY A 307 3.13 -11.86 -2.47
N SER A 308 3.51 -12.78 -3.35
CA SER A 308 4.73 -12.66 -4.17
C SER A 308 4.72 -13.51 -5.43
N SER A 309 3.58 -13.59 -6.13
CA SER A 309 3.44 -14.34 -7.38
C SER A 309 2.94 -13.46 -8.54
N VAL A 310 2.88 -14.04 -9.74
CA VAL A 310 2.36 -13.41 -10.96
C VAL A 310 0.94 -12.84 -10.80
N LEU A 311 0.16 -13.33 -9.83
CA LEU A 311 -1.18 -12.81 -9.52
C LEU A 311 -1.17 -11.33 -9.14
N LEU A 312 -0.02 -10.78 -8.72
CA LEU A 312 0.14 -9.35 -8.44
C LEU A 312 -0.07 -8.47 -9.68
N ASN A 313 0.09 -9.01 -10.89
CA ASN A 313 -0.20 -8.30 -12.14
C ASN A 313 -1.61 -8.59 -12.68
N GLU A 314 -2.27 -9.65 -12.19
CA GLU A 314 -3.60 -10.04 -12.66
C GLU A 314 -4.74 -9.27 -11.96
N PHE A 315 -4.49 -8.73 -10.77
CA PHE A 315 -5.52 -8.10 -9.94
C PHE A 315 -5.12 -6.72 -9.42
N PRO A 316 -6.08 -5.81 -9.22
CA PRO A 316 -5.81 -4.42 -8.84
C PRO A 316 -5.56 -4.26 -7.33
N PHE A 317 -4.61 -5.00 -6.78
CA PHE A 317 -4.13 -4.78 -5.42
C PHE A 317 -3.55 -3.37 -5.25
N ILE A 318 -3.75 -2.76 -4.09
CA ILE A 318 -3.08 -1.49 -3.75
C ILE A 318 -1.66 -1.76 -3.29
N SER A 319 -1.49 -2.86 -2.56
CA SER A 319 -0.21 -3.27 -2.02
C SER A 319 -0.17 -4.76 -1.68
N THR A 320 1.02 -5.24 -1.40
CA THR A 320 1.29 -6.57 -0.87
C THR A 320 2.54 -6.51 0.00
N ASP A 321 2.74 -7.50 0.85
CA ASP A 321 4.00 -7.71 1.53
C ASP A 321 4.46 -9.15 1.34
N SER A 322 5.77 -9.40 1.40
CA SER A 322 6.30 -10.75 1.51
C SER A 322 7.82 -10.74 1.70
N THR A 323 8.35 -11.87 2.17
CA THR A 323 9.79 -12.19 2.14
C THR A 323 10.22 -12.80 0.80
N GLY A 324 9.37 -12.78 -0.23
CA GLY A 324 9.57 -13.51 -1.49
C GLY A 324 10.86 -13.14 -2.23
N PHE A 325 11.31 -11.89 -2.12
CA PHE A 325 12.58 -11.43 -2.67
C PHE A 325 13.80 -12.20 -2.14
N ASN A 326 13.74 -12.70 -0.89
CA ASN A 326 14.82 -13.46 -0.25
C ASN A 326 15.03 -14.86 -0.87
N ILE A 327 14.17 -15.28 -1.80
CA ILE A 327 14.38 -16.53 -2.52
C ILE A 327 15.69 -16.54 -3.32
N GLY A 328 16.15 -15.36 -3.76
CA GLY A 328 17.46 -15.19 -4.37
C GLY A 328 18.60 -15.59 -3.45
N ARG A 329 18.50 -15.23 -2.15
CA ARG A 329 19.48 -15.62 -1.13
C ARG A 329 19.47 -17.13 -0.89
N ARG A 330 18.28 -17.69 -0.72
CA ARG A 330 18.10 -19.06 -0.21
C ARG A 330 18.29 -20.13 -1.28
N PHE A 331 17.87 -19.86 -2.50
CA PHE A 331 17.78 -20.87 -3.56
C PHE A 331 18.33 -20.39 -4.91
N ARG A 332 18.98 -19.22 -4.98
CA ARG A 332 19.45 -18.59 -6.23
C ARG A 332 18.36 -18.58 -7.31
N ARG A 333 17.18 -18.10 -6.92
CA ARG A 333 16.01 -17.95 -7.79
C ARG A 333 15.72 -16.48 -8.07
N LEU A 334 15.33 -16.20 -9.32
CA LEU A 334 14.88 -14.89 -9.75
C LEU A 334 13.36 -14.84 -9.75
N VAL A 335 12.81 -13.66 -9.48
CA VAL A 335 11.37 -13.35 -9.47
C VAL A 335 11.10 -12.34 -10.58
N PRO A 336 10.91 -12.77 -11.83
CA PRO A 336 10.44 -11.90 -12.89
C PRO A 336 9.04 -11.36 -12.56
N LEU A 337 8.67 -10.25 -13.19
CA LEU A 337 7.35 -9.66 -12.98
C LEU A 337 6.24 -10.53 -13.58
N ASN A 338 6.43 -10.97 -14.82
CA ASN A 338 5.34 -11.52 -15.63
C ASN A 338 5.44 -13.03 -15.83
N SER A 339 6.38 -13.69 -15.17
CA SER A 339 6.59 -15.12 -15.31
C SER A 339 6.87 -15.78 -13.95
N PRO A 340 6.70 -17.11 -13.85
CA PRO A 340 7.10 -17.85 -12.66
C PRO A 340 8.57 -17.66 -12.33
N GLN A 341 8.93 -18.03 -11.10
CA GLN A 341 10.30 -17.96 -10.64
C GLN A 341 11.22 -18.85 -11.48
N ILE A 342 12.39 -18.32 -11.85
CA ILE A 342 13.38 -19.03 -12.67
C ILE A 342 14.68 -19.26 -11.89
N ALA A 343 15.49 -20.23 -12.31
CA ALA A 343 16.84 -20.39 -11.80
C ALA A 343 17.71 -19.21 -12.23
N ALA A 344 18.56 -18.72 -11.33
CA ALA A 344 19.52 -17.69 -11.68
C ALA A 344 20.65 -18.27 -12.56
N PRO A 345 21.23 -17.46 -13.47
CA PRO A 345 22.44 -17.82 -14.20
C PRO A 345 23.58 -18.22 -13.26
N SER A 346 24.51 -19.03 -13.75
CA SER A 346 25.58 -19.63 -12.93
C SER A 346 26.52 -18.57 -12.36
N GLU A 347 26.66 -17.45 -13.07
CA GLU A 347 27.51 -16.30 -12.79
C GLU A 347 26.91 -15.36 -11.74
N MET A 348 25.59 -15.43 -11.51
CA MET A 348 24.89 -14.52 -10.62
C MET A 348 24.91 -15.04 -9.18
N ASP A 349 25.59 -14.33 -8.28
CA ASP A 349 25.65 -14.70 -6.87
C ASP A 349 24.30 -14.48 -6.15
N SER A 350 24.21 -14.97 -4.91
CA SER A 350 23.01 -14.83 -4.09
C SER A 350 22.60 -13.38 -3.81
N ILE A 351 23.56 -12.45 -3.73
CA ILE A 351 23.29 -11.02 -3.48
C ILE A 351 22.75 -10.37 -4.74
N ASP A 352 23.28 -10.69 -5.90
CA ASP A 352 22.81 -10.18 -7.18
C ASP A 352 21.41 -10.72 -7.51
N CYS A 353 21.12 -11.97 -7.16
CA CYS A 353 19.76 -12.52 -7.23
C CYS A 353 18.77 -11.69 -6.39
N ILE A 354 19.16 -11.31 -5.16
CA ILE A 354 18.32 -10.47 -4.29
C ILE A 354 18.14 -9.08 -4.87
N LYS A 355 19.22 -8.45 -5.36
CA LYS A 355 19.14 -7.13 -5.99
C LYS A 355 18.19 -7.14 -7.19
N TYR A 356 18.29 -8.16 -8.05
CA TYR A 356 17.37 -8.37 -9.17
C TYR A 356 15.93 -8.44 -8.67
N ASN A 357 15.65 -9.31 -7.69
CA ASN A 357 14.29 -9.49 -7.16
C ASN A 357 13.72 -8.19 -6.58
N ILE A 358 14.52 -7.43 -5.82
CA ILE A 358 14.09 -6.14 -5.26
C ILE A 358 13.73 -5.16 -6.40
N ARG A 359 14.59 -5.04 -7.42
CA ARG A 359 14.34 -4.16 -8.57
C ARG A 359 13.05 -4.53 -9.31
N GLN A 360 12.79 -5.83 -9.52
CA GLN A 360 11.54 -6.25 -10.16
C GLN A 360 10.34 -5.87 -9.31
N LEU A 361 10.36 -6.18 -8.01
CA LEU A 361 9.22 -5.90 -7.13
C LEU A 361 8.95 -4.39 -6.94
N VAL A 362 9.99 -3.55 -7.00
CA VAL A 362 9.83 -2.08 -7.01
C VAL A 362 9.06 -1.59 -8.24
N LYS A 363 9.23 -2.23 -9.39
CA LYS A 363 8.57 -1.82 -10.65
C LYS A 363 7.05 -2.02 -10.62
N LEU A 364 6.53 -2.94 -9.79
CA LEU A 364 5.09 -3.17 -9.61
C LEU A 364 4.34 -1.87 -9.28
N GLU A 365 4.96 -0.96 -8.53
CA GLU A 365 4.32 0.28 -8.10
C GLU A 365 4.03 1.24 -9.28
N ASN A 366 4.81 1.11 -10.36
CA ASN A 366 4.69 1.91 -11.58
C ASN A 366 4.12 1.10 -12.76
N ASN A 367 3.59 -0.10 -12.49
CA ASN A 367 2.95 -0.90 -13.53
C ASN A 367 1.55 -0.32 -13.85
N HIS A 368 1.53 0.65 -14.76
CA HIS A 368 0.33 1.40 -15.19
C HIS A 368 -0.09 1.04 -16.63
N HIS A 369 0.62 0.10 -17.27
CA HIS A 369 0.44 -0.34 -18.65
C HIS A 369 0.50 -1.87 -18.71
N ASP A 370 -0.10 -2.47 -19.73
CA ASP A 370 -0.20 -3.94 -19.84
C ASP A 370 1.16 -4.63 -20.09
N HIS A 371 2.21 -3.87 -20.46
CA HIS A 371 3.55 -4.40 -20.72
C HIS A 371 4.65 -3.49 -20.15
N GLN A 372 5.40 -3.99 -19.18
CA GLN A 372 6.72 -3.46 -18.83
C GLN A 372 7.79 -4.37 -19.43
N TYR A 373 8.78 -3.76 -20.09
CA TYR A 373 9.95 -4.47 -20.57
C TYR A 373 10.76 -5.02 -19.39
N GLU A 374 11.04 -6.32 -19.42
CA GLU A 374 12.00 -6.93 -18.51
C GLU A 374 13.37 -6.32 -18.77
N LEU A 375 14.17 -6.13 -17.70
CA LEU A 375 15.58 -5.80 -17.93
C LEU A 375 16.23 -7.09 -18.46
N PRO A 376 17.02 -7.02 -19.55
CA PRO A 376 17.82 -8.16 -19.97
C PRO A 376 18.69 -8.62 -18.79
N LEU A 377 18.83 -9.94 -18.66
CA LEU A 377 19.55 -10.62 -17.58
C LEU A 377 21.00 -10.16 -17.48
#